data_AF-A0A0D3LL45-F1
#
_entry.id   AF-A0A0D3LL45-F1
#
_cell.length_a   1.000
_cell.length_b   1.000
_cell.length_c   1.000
_cell.angle_alpha   90.00
_cell.angle_beta   90.00
_cell.angle_gamma   90.00
#
_symmetry.space_group_name_H-M   'P 1'
#
loop_
_entity.id
_entity.type
_entity.pdbx_description
1 polymer ?
#
loop_
_entity_poly.entity_id
_entity_poly.type
_entity_poly.pdbx_seq_one_letter_code
_entity_poly.pdbx_strand_id
1 'polypeptide(L)'
;METLLLFFNMGGQEILLILLIILIFFGAKKIPELARGLGRGIREFKDATKEIKEEVEEAAKERPAPTHAPRTTATTATNGEVKP
;
A
#
# COMPACT_ATOMS: atom_id res chain seq x y z
N MET A 1 -26.11 9.72 -34.34
CA MET A 1 -26.91 9.02 -33.31
C MET A 1 -26.36 7.62 -33.06
N GLU A 2 -26.13 6.80 -34.08
CA GLU A 2 -25.59 5.43 -33.89
C GLU A 2 -24.13 5.38 -33.40
N THR A 3 -23.28 6.29 -33.86
CA THR A 3 -21.90 6.42 -33.38
C THR A 3 -21.81 6.94 -31.95
N LEU A 4 -22.77 7.77 -31.50
CA LEU A 4 -22.82 8.25 -30.12
C LEU A 4 -23.15 7.11 -29.14
N LEU A 5 -24.01 6.16 -29.57
CA LEU A 5 -24.25 4.91 -28.86
C LEU A 5 -23.00 4.02 -28.83
N LEU A 6 -22.17 4.01 -29.88
CA LEU A 6 -20.90 3.27 -29.94
C LEU A 6 -19.80 3.87 -29.03
N PHE A 7 -19.78 5.19 -28.80
CA PHE A 7 -18.83 5.83 -27.87
C PHE A 7 -19.26 5.74 -26.40
N PHE A 8 -20.56 5.70 -26.09
CA PHE A 8 -21.06 5.25 -24.76
C PHE A 8 -20.82 3.74 -24.53
N ASN A 9 -20.55 2.99 -25.61
CA ASN A 9 -20.19 1.57 -25.70
C ASN A 9 -18.70 1.27 -25.56
N MET A 10 -17.84 2.20 -25.15
CA MET A 10 -16.38 1.93 -25.10
C MET A 10 -15.88 1.62 -23.68
N GLY A 11 -16.77 1.29 -22.75
CA GLY A 11 -16.42 0.88 -21.39
C GLY A 11 -17.48 1.18 -20.34
N GLY A 12 -18.20 2.30 -20.48
CA GLY A 12 -19.25 2.67 -19.52
C GLY A 12 -20.47 1.77 -19.58
N GLN A 13 -20.99 1.54 -20.80
CA GLN A 13 -22.13 0.65 -20.99
C GLN A 13 -21.79 -0.82 -20.73
N GLU A 14 -20.61 -1.32 -21.12
CA GLU A 14 -20.25 -2.71 -20.83
C GLU A 14 -20.11 -2.96 -19.33
N ILE A 15 -19.46 -2.04 -18.59
CA ILE A 15 -19.39 -2.15 -17.14
C ILE A 15 -20.79 -2.13 -16.54
N LEU A 16 -21.68 -1.24 -17.00
CA LEU A 16 -23.05 -1.17 -16.50
C LEU A 16 -23.85 -2.45 -16.80
N LEU A 17 -23.67 -3.04 -17.99
CA LEU A 17 -24.32 -4.29 -18.40
C LEU A 17 -23.82 -5.48 -17.56
N ILE A 18 -22.51 -5.59 -17.34
CA ILE A 18 -21.91 -6.62 -16.47
C ILE A 18 -22.42 -6.44 -15.04
N LEU A 19 -22.45 -5.20 -14.54
CA LEU A 19 -22.94 -4.89 -13.20
C LEU A 19 -24.42 -5.28 -13.07
N LEU A 20 -25.24 -5.03 -14.09
CA LEU A 20 -26.66 -5.41 -14.12
C LEU A 20 -26.85 -6.92 -14.08
N ILE A 21 -26.06 -7.67 -14.86
CA ILE A 21 -26.08 -9.14 -14.83
C ILE A 21 -25.73 -9.64 -13.43
N ILE A 22 -24.61 -9.17 -12.86
CA ILE A 22 -24.20 -9.50 -11.48
C ILE A 22 -25.30 -9.14 -10.48
N LEU A 23 -25.98 -8.00 -10.66
CA LEU A 23 -27.07 -7.57 -9.78
C LEU A 23 -28.28 -8.50 -9.84
N ILE A 24 -28.58 -9.10 -10.99
CA ILE A 24 -29.68 -10.06 -11.13
C ILE A 24 -29.30 -11.40 -10.45
N PHE A 25 -28.08 -11.89 -10.68
CA PHE A 25 -27.63 -13.16 -10.10
C PHE A 25 -27.37 -13.09 -8.59
N PHE A 26 -26.70 -12.04 -8.13
CA PHE A 26 -26.33 -11.87 -6.73
C PHE A 26 -27.35 -11.03 -5.94
N GLY A 27 -28.15 -10.20 -6.60
CA GLY A 27 -29.10 -9.30 -5.97
C GLY A 27 -28.50 -7.95 -5.55
N ALA A 28 -29.31 -6.89 -5.60
CA ALA A 28 -28.89 -5.53 -5.24
C ALA A 28 -28.44 -5.34 -3.80
N LYS A 29 -28.79 -6.27 -2.90
CA LYS A 29 -28.40 -6.21 -1.49
C LYS A 29 -27.00 -6.81 -1.24
N LYS A 30 -26.50 -7.71 -2.08
CA LYS A 30 -25.23 -8.42 -1.83
C LYS A 30 -23.99 -7.56 -2.07
N ILE A 31 -23.99 -6.72 -3.11
CA ILE A 31 -22.89 -5.77 -3.38
C ILE A 31 -22.62 -4.84 -2.17
N PRO A 32 -23.61 -4.10 -1.63
CA PRO A 32 -23.38 -3.21 -0.49
C PRO A 32 -23.10 -3.96 0.82
N GLU A 33 -23.66 -5.16 0.99
CA GLU A 33 -23.38 -6.02 2.15
C GLU A 33 -21.90 -6.47 2.16
N LEU A 34 -21.40 -6.95 1.02
CA LEU A 34 -19.99 -7.31 0.83
C LEU A 34 -19.06 -6.10 0.99
N ALA A 35 -19.40 -4.96 0.38
CA ALA A 35 -18.62 -3.72 0.52
C ALA A 35 -18.54 -3.24 1.98
N ARG A 36 -19.64 -3.34 2.73
CA ARG A 36 -19.67 -3.02 4.17
C ARG A 36 -18.85 -3.99 5.00
N GLY A 37 -18.88 -5.28 4.70
CA GLY A 37 -18.05 -6.30 5.34
C GLY A 37 -16.56 -6.03 5.11
N LEU A 38 -16.17 -5.91 3.83
CA LEU A 38 -14.80 -5.62 3.42
C LEU A 38 -14.29 -4.29 3.99
N GLY A 39 -15.12 -3.24 3.95
CA GLY A 39 -14.75 -1.93 4.47
C GLY A 39 -14.47 -1.93 5.97
N ARG A 40 -15.23 -2.72 6.75
CA ARG A 40 -14.94 -2.91 8.19
C ARG A 40 -13.65 -3.68 8.40
N GLY A 41 -13.44 -4.79 7.67
CA GLY A 41 -12.20 -5.57 7.76
C GLY A 41 -10.96 -4.76 7.39
N ILE A 42 -11.02 -3.96 6.32
CA ILE A 42 -9.91 -3.06 5.92
C ILE A 42 -9.65 -2.01 7.00
N ARG A 43 -10.69 -1.46 7.62
CA ARG A 43 -10.55 -0.46 8.70
C ARG A 43 -9.87 -1.06 9.92
N GLU A 44 -10.36 -2.20 10.41
CA GLU A 44 -9.78 -2.91 11.55
C GLU A 44 -8.33 -3.33 11.27
N PHE A 45 -8.04 -3.84 10.08
CA PHE A 45 -6.68 -4.19 9.67
C PHE A 45 -5.74 -2.98 9.66
N LYS A 46 -6.22 -1.83 9.16
CA LYS A 46 -5.45 -0.58 9.14
C LYS A 46 -5.20 -0.05 10.55
N ASP A 47 -6.20 -0.12 11.42
CA ASP A 47 -6.11 0.36 12.80
C ASP A 47 -5.09 -0.49 13.59
N ALA A 48 -5.18 -1.83 13.51
CA ALA A 48 -4.21 -2.74 14.12
C ALA A 48 -2.79 -2.53 13.58
N THR A 49 -2.64 -2.33 12.26
CA THR A 49 -1.33 -2.05 11.65
C THR A 49 -0.74 -0.73 12.14
N LYS A 50 -1.59 0.28 12.41
CA LYS A 50 -1.16 1.59 12.90
C LYS A 50 -0.65 1.51 14.34
N GLU A 51 -1.35 0.79 15.20
CA GLU A 51 -0.95 0.54 16.59
C GLU A 51 0.41 -0.18 16.66
N ILE A 52 0.59 -1.24 15.87
CA ILE A 52 1.87 -1.96 15.79
C ILE A 52 3.00 -1.04 15.30
N LYS A 53 2.72 -0.18 14.32
CA LYS A 53 3.72 0.78 13.81
C LYS A 53 4.13 1.79 14.88
N GLU A 54 3.17 2.33 15.63
CA GLU A 54 3.42 3.27 16.72
C GLU A 54 4.23 2.62 17.84
N GLU A 55 3.89 1.39 18.23
CA GLU A 55 4.62 0.64 19.26
C GLU A 55 6.06 0.31 18.82
N VAL A 56 6.26 -0.07 17.56
CA VAL A 56 7.60 -0.32 17.00
C VAL A 56 8.42 0.97 16.92
N GLU A 57 7.79 2.10 16.58
CA GLU A 57 8.46 3.39 16.51
C GLU A 57 8.83 3.91 17.92
N GLU A 58 7.97 3.75 18.92
CA GLU A 58 8.26 4.06 20.32
C GLU A 58 9.36 3.16 20.89
N ALA A 59 9.30 1.85 20.66
CA ALA A 59 10.35 0.91 21.07
C ALA A 59 11.70 1.16 20.37
N ALA A 60 11.68 1.71 19.15
CA ALA A 60 12.88 2.16 18.46
C ALA A 60 13.44 3.47 19.03
N LYS A 61 12.58 4.32 19.62
CA LYS A 61 12.94 5.61 20.21
C LYS A 61 13.42 5.50 21.66
N GLU A 62 12.98 4.49 22.40
CA GLU A 62 13.42 4.20 23.78
C GLU A 62 14.74 3.42 23.87
N ARG A 63 15.27 2.89 22.77
CA ARG A 63 16.66 2.42 22.74
C ARG A 63 17.58 3.63 22.63
N PRO A 64 18.34 4.01 23.69
CA PRO A 64 19.41 4.98 23.49
C PRO A 64 20.32 4.40 22.42
N ALA A 65 20.64 5.23 21.43
CA ALA A 65 21.55 4.86 20.36
C ALA A 65 22.71 4.04 20.94
N PRO A 66 23.00 2.83 20.43
CA PRO A 66 24.25 2.20 20.79
C PRO A 66 25.33 3.21 20.39
N THR A 67 25.97 3.78 21.42
CA THR A 67 27.24 4.47 21.26
C THR A 67 28.19 3.38 20.78
N HIS A 68 28.21 3.18 19.47
CA HIS A 68 29.19 2.42 18.76
C HIS A 68 30.07 3.43 18.05
N ALA A 69 30.99 3.99 18.84
CA ALA A 69 32.31 4.26 18.32
C ALA A 69 33.16 3.01 18.52
N PRO A 70 33.26 2.10 17.53
CA PRO A 70 34.52 1.46 17.24
C PRO A 70 35.25 2.36 16.25
N ARG A 71 36.36 2.92 16.72
CA ARG A 71 37.48 3.30 15.85
C ARG A 71 37.77 2.14 14.89
N THR A 72 38.29 2.52 13.72
CA THR A 72 38.92 1.65 12.71
C THR A 72 38.04 1.26 11.52
N THR A 73 37.74 2.24 10.66
CA THR A 73 37.86 2.00 9.22
C THR A 73 38.79 3.07 8.65
N ALA A 74 39.99 2.58 8.31
CA ALA A 74 41.04 3.16 7.49
C ALA A 74 40.78 4.56 6.90
N THR A 75 41.62 5.49 7.34
CA THR A 75 42.27 6.52 6.52
C THR A 75 42.48 6.03 5.08
N THR A 76 41.58 6.42 4.18
CA THR A 76 41.89 6.55 2.76
C THR A 76 42.27 8.01 2.55
N ALA A 77 43.52 8.34 2.88
CA ALA A 77 44.15 9.58 2.48
C ALA A 77 45.67 9.42 2.57
N THR A 78 46.34 9.89 1.51
CA THR A 78 47.78 10.19 1.38
C THR A 78 48.71 9.12 0.78
N ASN A 79 48.74 9.13 -0.56
CA ASN A 79 49.94 9.35 -1.38
C ASN A 79 51.32 9.30 -0.68
N GLY A 80 52.22 8.47 -1.21
CA GLY A 80 53.64 8.47 -0.84
C GLY A 80 54.42 7.27 -1.39
N GLU A 81 54.92 7.42 -2.63
CA GLU A 81 56.29 7.09 -3.02
C GLU A 81 56.90 5.75 -2.55
N VAL A 82 56.96 4.77 -3.47
CA VAL A 82 57.95 3.69 -3.40
C VAL A 82 58.60 3.56 -4.78
N LYS A 83 59.83 4.05 -4.90
CA LYS A 83 60.74 3.75 -6.02
C LYS A 83 62.07 3.26 -5.44
N PRO A 84 62.61 2.12 -5.91
CA PRO A 84 63.96 1.69 -5.55
C PRO A 84 65.04 2.55 -6.25
#